data_AF-A0A2T4VBF1-F1
#
_entry.id   AF-A0A2T4VBF1-F1
#
_cell.length_a   1.000
_cell.length_b   1.000
_cell.length_c   1.000
_cell.angle_alpha   90.00
_cell.angle_beta   90.00
_cell.angle_gamma   90.00
#
_symmetry.space_group_name_H-M   'P 1'
#
loop_
_entity.id
_entity.type
_entity.pdbx_description
1 polymer ?
#
loop_
_entity_poly.entity_id
_entity_poly.type
_entity_poly.pdbx_seq_one_letter_code
_entity_poly.pdbx_strand_id
1 'polypeptide(L)'
;MSEQKPTIGRVVHYVLGEEAGSRKGEVRPAVVVAMRHPEMPNLQVFLDGPNDQPGTFTQGSRLDGSNLWRGSVPFGGPDQPGTWFWPPRS
;
A
#
# COMPACT_ATOMS: atom_id res chain seq x y z
N MET A 1 19.26 16.60 -3.35
CA MET A 1 18.81 15.66 -2.30
C MET A 1 19.04 14.26 -2.82
N SER A 2 19.63 13.36 -2.04
CA SER A 2 19.78 11.95 -2.48
C SER A 2 18.40 11.34 -2.70
N GLU A 3 18.21 10.66 -3.82
CA GLU A 3 17.00 9.90 -4.12
C GLU A 3 16.75 8.87 -3.01
N GLN A 4 15.58 8.96 -2.37
CA GLN A 4 15.26 8.10 -1.24
C GLN A 4 14.85 6.73 -1.75
N LYS A 5 15.59 5.68 -1.38
CA LYS A 5 15.32 4.29 -1.78
C LYS A 5 14.47 3.55 -0.73
N PRO A 6 13.51 2.70 -1.15
CA PRO A 6 12.77 1.85 -0.24
C PRO A 6 13.70 0.81 0.41
N THR A 7 13.56 0.62 1.73
CA THR A 7 14.30 -0.41 2.48
C THR A 7 13.35 -1.07 3.48
N ILE A 8 13.60 -2.34 3.79
CA ILE A 8 12.80 -3.11 4.75
C ILE A 8 12.69 -2.33 6.07
N GLY A 9 11.49 -2.30 6.64
CA GLY A 9 11.14 -1.58 7.87
C GLY A 9 10.77 -0.10 7.68
N ARG A 10 10.95 0.49 6.48
CA ARG A 10 10.50 1.87 6.24
C ARG A 10 8.98 1.95 6.04
N VAL A 11 8.41 3.05 6.51
CA VAL A 11 7.02 3.41 6.28
C VAL A 11 6.89 4.19 4.97
N VAL A 12 5.91 3.80 4.17
CA VAL A 12 5.50 4.44 2.91
C VAL A 12 3.99 4.64 2.90
N HIS A 13 3.49 5.44 1.95
CA HIS A 13 2.07 5.52 1.65
C HIS A 13 1.73 4.62 0.47
N TYR A 14 0.63 3.87 0.58
CA TYR A 14 0.07 3.06 -0.50
C TYR A 14 -1.29 3.60 -0.91
N VAL A 15 -1.53 3.72 -2.21
CA VAL A 15 -2.83 4.11 -2.76
C VAL A 15 -3.64 2.85 -3.05
N LEU A 16 -4.81 2.71 -2.43
CA LEU A 16 -5.67 1.54 -2.60
C LEU A 16 -6.08 1.35 -4.07
N GLY A 17 -5.91 0.13 -4.59
CA GLY A 17 -6.22 -0.21 -5.98
C GLY A 17 -7.69 -0.57 -6.23
N GLU A 18 -7.96 -1.17 -7.39
CA GLU A 18 -9.31 -1.61 -7.81
C GLU A 18 -9.95 -2.57 -6.81
N GLU A 19 -9.13 -3.35 -6.09
CA GLU A 19 -9.58 -4.27 -5.07
C GLU A 19 -10.43 -3.62 -4.00
N ALA A 20 -10.29 -2.31 -3.77
CA ALA A 20 -10.86 -1.59 -2.64
C ALA A 20 -12.24 -0.99 -2.97
N GLY A 21 -12.75 -1.25 -4.17
CA GLY A 21 -14.07 -0.82 -4.60
C GLY A 21 -14.25 0.69 -4.44
N SER A 22 -15.23 1.10 -3.62
CA SER A 22 -15.53 2.52 -3.37
C SER A 22 -14.41 3.29 -2.67
N ARG A 23 -13.41 2.60 -2.11
CA ARG A 23 -12.24 3.19 -1.42
C ARG A 23 -11.00 3.30 -2.32
N LYS A 24 -11.10 2.89 -3.59
CA LYS A 24 -10.02 3.04 -4.57
C LYS A 24 -9.50 4.48 -4.59
N GLY A 25 -8.18 4.64 -4.60
CA GLY A 25 -7.54 5.96 -4.61
C GLY A 25 -7.29 6.53 -3.21
N GLU A 26 -7.90 5.98 -2.16
CA GLU A 26 -7.56 6.40 -0.79
C GLU A 26 -6.16 5.93 -0.39
N VAL A 27 -5.53 6.68 0.50
CA VAL A 27 -4.17 6.38 0.98
C VAL A 27 -4.22 5.62 2.31
N ARG A 28 -3.36 4.62 2.45
CA ARG A 28 -3.09 3.91 3.71
C ARG A 28 -1.58 3.88 4.00
N PRO A 29 -1.17 3.96 5.28
CA PRO A 29 0.21 3.71 5.63
C PRO A 29 0.56 2.24 5.39
N ALA A 30 1.80 1.99 4.99
CA ALA A 30 2.31 0.66 4.76
C ALA A 30 3.78 0.56 5.20
N VAL A 31 4.21 -0.64 5.59
CA VAL A 31 5.61 -0.92 5.87
C VAL A 31 6.21 -1.80 4.77
N VAL A 32 7.44 -1.49 4.37
CA VAL A 32 8.22 -2.33 3.46
C VAL A 32 8.64 -3.59 4.20
N VAL A 33 8.17 -4.75 3.77
CA VAL A 33 8.46 -6.05 4.42
C VAL A 33 9.50 -6.88 3.67
N ALA A 34 9.66 -6.65 2.36
CA ALA A 34 10.69 -7.31 1.55
C ALA A 34 11.02 -6.49 0.30
N MET A 35 12.19 -6.73 -0.28
CA MET A 35 12.63 -6.15 -1.55
C MET A 35 12.83 -7.27 -2.57
N ARG A 36 11.90 -7.43 -3.52
CA ARG A 36 12.05 -8.38 -4.64
C ARG A 36 12.66 -7.74 -5.89
N HIS A 37 12.54 -6.42 -5.99
CA HIS A 37 13.18 -5.56 -6.97
C HIS A 37 13.64 -4.27 -6.26
N PRO A 38 14.73 -3.60 -6.68
CA PRO A 38 15.26 -2.42 -6.00
C PRO A 38 14.26 -1.28 -5.74
N GLU A 39 13.22 -1.18 -6.56
CA GLU A 39 12.23 -0.09 -6.52
C GLU A 39 10.77 -0.58 -6.36
N MET A 40 10.57 -1.91 -6.32
CA MET A 40 9.24 -2.50 -6.16
C MET A 40 9.19 -3.33 -4.88
N PRO A 41 8.97 -2.69 -3.72
CA PRO A 41 8.88 -3.38 -2.44
C PRO A 41 7.65 -4.26 -2.37
N ASN A 42 7.71 -5.26 -1.48
CA ASN A 42 6.52 -5.87 -0.92
C ASN A 42 6.09 -5.07 0.31
N LEU A 43 4.79 -4.83 0.45
CA LEU A 43 4.20 -4.00 1.47
C LEU A 43 3.21 -4.79 2.33
N GLN A 44 3.24 -4.52 3.63
CA GLN A 44 2.12 -4.75 4.52
C GLN A 44 1.41 -3.41 4.71
N VAL A 45 0.19 -3.32 4.21
CA VAL A 45 -0.65 -2.12 4.25
C VAL A 45 -1.59 -2.21 5.45
N PHE A 46 -1.56 -1.17 6.28
CA PHE A 46 -2.40 -1.05 7.47
C PHE A 46 -3.75 -0.46 7.08
N LEU A 47 -4.79 -1.29 7.21
CA LEU A 47 -6.15 -0.91 6.91
C LEU A 47 -6.79 -0.19 8.11
N ASP A 48 -7.79 0.66 7.82
CA ASP A 48 -8.60 1.40 8.79
C ASP A 48 -9.76 0.53 9.33
N GLY A 49 -9.42 -0.70 9.72
CA GLY A 49 -10.34 -1.64 10.36
C GLY A 49 -11.69 -1.78 9.64
N PRO A 50 -12.83 -1.55 10.31
CA PRO A 50 -14.17 -1.67 9.71
C PRO A 50 -14.43 -0.79 8.48
N ASN A 51 -13.69 0.31 8.29
CA ASN A 51 -13.87 1.18 7.11
C ASN A 51 -13.36 0.52 5.82
N ASP A 52 -12.54 -0.52 5.96
CA ASP A 52 -11.88 -1.29 4.90
C ASP A 52 -12.29 -2.79 4.91
N GLN A 53 -13.36 -3.16 5.62
CA GLN A 53 -13.79 -4.54 5.89
C GLN A 53 -14.74 -5.15 4.81
N PRO A 54 -15.06 -6.47 4.88
CA PRO A 54 -15.58 -7.21 3.73
C PRO A 54 -16.94 -6.69 3.26
N GLY A 55 -16.98 -6.27 2.00
CA GLY A 55 -18.09 -5.56 1.36
C GLY A 55 -17.58 -4.41 0.48
N THR A 56 -16.49 -3.76 0.86
CA THR A 56 -15.77 -2.77 0.03
C THR A 56 -14.71 -3.42 -0.85
N PHE A 57 -14.08 -4.52 -0.39
CA PHE A 57 -13.08 -5.23 -1.15
C PHE A 57 -13.66 -6.39 -1.99
N THR A 58 -13.20 -6.53 -3.24
CA THR A 58 -13.65 -7.62 -4.13
C THR A 58 -13.16 -8.99 -3.65
N GLN A 59 -14.01 -10.00 -3.83
CA GLN A 59 -13.80 -11.38 -3.38
C GLN A 59 -12.49 -11.95 -3.97
N GLY A 60 -11.52 -12.28 -3.10
CA GLY A 60 -10.19 -12.74 -3.50
C GLY A 60 -9.07 -12.17 -2.63
N SER A 61 -9.31 -11.02 -1.99
CA SER A 61 -8.48 -10.56 -0.88
C SER A 61 -8.88 -11.33 0.37
N ARG A 62 -8.23 -12.47 0.64
CA ARG A 62 -8.36 -13.18 1.92
C ARG A 62 -7.77 -12.29 3.01
N LEU A 63 -8.61 -11.40 3.55
CA LEU A 63 -8.39 -10.69 4.79
C LEU A 63 -8.66 -11.69 5.91
N ASP A 64 -7.61 -12.24 6.52
CA ASP A 64 -7.68 -12.85 7.84
C ASP A 64 -7.81 -11.78 8.96
N GLY A 65 -8.11 -10.53 8.59
CA GLY A 65 -8.84 -9.59 9.43
C GLY A 65 -8.08 -8.33 9.84
N SER A 66 -6.86 -8.07 9.36
CA SER A 66 -6.17 -6.82 9.75
C SER A 66 -5.15 -6.24 8.78
N ASN A 67 -4.63 -7.01 7.82
CA ASN A 67 -3.49 -6.56 7.00
C ASN A 67 -3.70 -6.87 5.52
N LEU A 68 -3.50 -5.85 4.68
CA LEU A 68 -3.50 -6.00 3.23
C LEU A 68 -2.06 -6.19 2.73
N TRP A 69 -1.77 -7.31 2.09
CA TRP A 69 -0.44 -7.62 1.57
C TRP A 69 -0.34 -7.29 0.09
N ARG A 70 0.72 -6.60 -0.33
CA ARG A 70 0.98 -6.24 -1.72
C ARG A 70 2.40 -6.61 -2.13
N GLY A 71 2.55 -7.32 -3.24
CA GLY A 71 3.84 -7.73 -3.78
C GLY A 71 4.27 -6.85 -4.95
N SER A 72 5.57 -6.57 -5.05
CA SER A 72 6.19 -5.86 -6.18
C SER A 72 5.44 -4.57 -6.56
N VAL A 73 5.20 -3.70 -5.57
CA VAL A 73 4.40 -2.49 -5.77
C VAL A 73 5.21 -1.42 -6.49
N PRO A 74 4.75 -0.87 -7.62
CA PRO A 74 5.47 0.18 -8.34
C PRO A 74 5.46 1.51 -7.56
N PHE A 75 6.55 2.27 -7.68
CA PHE A 75 6.60 3.66 -7.21
C PHE A 75 5.69 4.53 -8.07
N GLY A 76 4.99 5.47 -7.44
CA GLY A 76 4.04 6.35 -8.11
C GLY A 76 3.77 7.62 -7.29
N GLY A 77 2.53 8.09 -7.34
CA GLY A 77 2.08 9.29 -6.65
C GLY A 77 0.70 9.14 -5.99
N PRO A 78 0.25 10.14 -5.22
CA PRO A 78 -0.99 10.06 -4.45
C PRO A 78 -2.24 9.83 -5.31
N ASP A 79 -2.21 10.22 -6.58
CA ASP A 79 -3.33 10.07 -7.52
C ASP A 79 -3.26 8.79 -8.37
N GLN A 80 -2.35 7.85 -8.04
CA GLN A 80 -2.12 6.64 -8.82
C GLN A 80 -2.47 5.39 -8.00
N PRO A 81 -3.71 4.87 -8.12
CA PRO A 81 -4.14 3.63 -7.46
C PRO A 81 -3.19 2.46 -7.71
N GLY A 82 -2.94 1.66 -6.67
CA GLY A 82 -2.07 0.49 -6.73
C GLY A 82 -0.57 0.78 -6.64
N THR A 83 -0.18 2.04 -6.44
CA THR A 83 1.23 2.47 -6.31
C THR A 83 1.60 2.84 -4.87
N TRP A 84 2.89 2.99 -4.61
CA TRP A 84 3.40 3.54 -3.36
C TRP A 84 4.18 4.84 -3.58
N PHE A 85 4.22 5.70 -2.57
CA PHE A 85 5.00 6.94 -2.57
C PHE A 85 5.52 7.28 -1.18
N TRP A 86 6.49 8.19 -1.12
CA TRP A 86 7.03 8.66 0.15
C TRP A 86 6.02 9.55 0.89
N PRO A 87 5.88 9.43 2.22
CA PRO A 87 5.07 10.36 3.00
C PRO A 87 5.55 11.81 2.77
N PRO A 88 4.63 12.79 2.73
CA PRO A 88 4.99 14.20 2.65
C PRO A 88 5.91 14.59 3.81
N ARG A 89 6.92 15.42 3.54
CA ARG A 89 7.76 16.01 4.59
C ARG A 89 7.07 17.28 5.08
N SER A 90 6.84 17.37 6.39
CA SER A 90 6.47 18.60 7.09
C SER A 90 7.69 19.46 7.38
#